data_AF-A0A4V1ZJ40-F1
#
_entry.id   AF-A0A4V1ZJ40-F1
#
_cell.length_a   1.000
_cell.length_b   1.000
_cell.length_c   1.000
_cell.angle_alpha   90.00
_cell.angle_beta   90.00
_cell.angle_gamma   90.00
#
_symmetry.space_group_name_H-M   'P 1'
#
loop_
_entity.id
_entity.type
_entity.pdbx_description
1 polymer ?
#
loop_
_entity_poly.entity_id
_entity_poly.type
_entity_poly.pdbx_seq_one_letter_code
_entity_poly.pdbx_strand_id
1 'polypeptide(L)'
;MGALTSKPTAFNFRTWDVNSFMYVSCQDSLTPLIRVDSYQQKIVRVLPLDDWISDSQRFLFLNLNKQTLKFPGLIFKLNTSKVFE
;
A
#
# COMPACT_ATOMS: atom_id res chain seq x y z
N MET A 1 11.00 -10.07 22.23
CA MET A 1 11.42 -8.68 22.52
C MET A 1 11.00 -7.80 21.36
N GLY A 2 10.43 -6.61 21.62
CA GLY A 2 9.94 -5.65 20.62
C GLY A 2 10.85 -4.43 20.43
N ALA A 3 12.16 -4.60 20.57
CA ALA A 3 13.12 -3.50 20.48
C ALA A 3 13.24 -2.93 19.06
N LEU A 4 13.09 -3.78 18.04
CA LEU A 4 13.13 -3.41 16.63
C LEU A 4 11.75 -3.62 16.02
N THR A 5 10.94 -2.56 16.01
CA THR A 5 9.61 -2.55 15.40
C THR A 5 9.55 -1.54 14.27
N SER A 6 8.73 -1.83 13.25
CA SER A 6 8.48 -0.91 12.15
C SER A 6 7.86 0.39 12.66
N LYS A 7 8.61 1.50 12.57
CA LYS A 7 8.14 2.86 12.91
C LYS A 7 6.82 3.25 12.23
N PRO A 8 6.58 2.95 10.94
CA PRO A 8 5.34 3.36 10.26
C PRO A 8 4.08 2.71 10.83
N THR A 9 4.24 1.61 11.56
CA THR A 9 3.13 0.83 12.12
C THR A 9 3.13 0.85 13.64
N ALA A 10 3.91 1.75 14.25
CA ALA A 10 4.05 1.84 15.69
C ALA A 10 2.69 2.15 16.33
N PHE A 11 2.24 1.26 17.22
CA PHE A 11 0.98 1.40 17.98
C PHE A 11 -0.31 1.46 17.15
N ASN A 12 -0.29 1.10 15.86
CA ASN A 12 -1.48 1.15 14.99
C ASN A 12 -2.46 -0.02 15.22
N PHE A 13 -1.97 -1.19 15.63
CA PHE A 13 -2.76 -2.42 15.79
C PHE A 13 -2.10 -3.37 16.78
N ARG A 14 -2.82 -4.41 17.24
CA ARG A 14 -2.24 -5.56 17.96
C ARG A 14 -2.26 -6.81 17.09
N THR A 15 -1.33 -7.71 17.33
CA THR A 15 -1.10 -8.88 16.46
C THR A 15 -2.29 -9.83 16.35
N TRP A 16 -3.23 -9.80 17.29
CA TRP A 16 -4.46 -10.61 17.25
C TRP A 16 -5.67 -9.86 16.66
N ASP A 17 -5.59 -8.54 16.49
CA ASP A 17 -6.69 -7.74 15.93
C ASP A 17 -6.68 -7.74 14.39
N VAL A 18 -5.63 -8.29 13.76
CA VAL A 18 -5.41 -8.23 12.31
C VAL A 18 -5.93 -9.46 11.58
N ASN A 19 -6.47 -9.23 10.39
CA ASN A 19 -6.77 -10.29 9.43
C ASN A 19 -5.57 -10.44 8.47
N SER A 20 -4.99 -11.63 8.43
CA SER A 20 -3.84 -11.93 7.56
C SER A 20 -4.26 -12.64 6.27
N PHE A 21 -3.74 -12.17 5.15
CA PHE A 21 -3.96 -12.74 3.82
C PHE A 21 -2.64 -13.17 3.18
N MET A 22 -2.71 -14.22 2.38
CA MET A 22 -1.59 -14.74 1.60
C MET A 22 -1.61 -14.14 0.20
N TYR A 23 -0.51 -13.55 -0.25
CA TYR A 23 -0.44 -12.88 -1.54
C TYR A 23 0.95 -12.97 -2.17
N VAL A 24 1.07 -12.56 -3.43
CA VAL A 24 2.35 -12.46 -4.17
C VAL A 24 2.63 -11.00 -4.46
N SER A 25 3.83 -10.51 -4.17
CA SER A 25 4.14 -9.10 -4.46
C SER A 25 4.26 -8.84 -5.97
N CYS A 26 3.66 -7.75 -6.47
CA CYS A 26 3.72 -7.36 -7.89
C CYS A 26 4.78 -6.28 -8.19
N GLN A 27 5.56 -5.88 -7.19
CA GLN A 27 6.44 -4.70 -7.31
C GLN A 27 7.73 -4.99 -8.06
N ASP A 28 8.22 -6.23 -7.98
CA ASP A 28 9.47 -6.66 -8.60
C ASP A 28 9.28 -8.00 -9.31
N SER A 29 10.11 -8.25 -10.31
CA SER A 29 10.18 -9.46 -11.13
C SER A 29 10.32 -10.75 -10.30
N LEU A 30 10.92 -10.67 -9.11
CA LEU A 30 11.14 -11.81 -8.23
C LEU A 30 9.85 -12.36 -7.58
N THR A 31 8.76 -11.57 -7.55
CA THR A 31 7.44 -11.99 -7.05
C THR A 31 7.45 -12.84 -5.76
N PRO A 32 8.05 -12.37 -4.65
CA PRO A 32 8.06 -13.12 -3.40
C PRO A 32 6.66 -13.35 -2.82
N LEU A 33 6.51 -14.45 -2.10
CA LEU A 33 5.32 -14.75 -1.30
C LEU A 33 5.31 -13.88 -0.04
N ILE A 34 4.19 -13.17 0.14
CA ILE A 34 4.01 -12.21 1.22
C ILE A 34 2.74 -12.48 2.01
N ARG A 35 2.80 -12.18 3.30
CA ARG A 35 1.64 -12.04 4.17
C ARG A 35 1.26 -10.58 4.28
N VAL A 36 0.01 -10.27 3.99
CA VAL A 36 -0.57 -8.93 4.11
C VAL A 36 -1.53 -8.91 5.29
N ASP A 37 -1.22 -8.10 6.29
CA ASP A 37 -2.08 -7.92 7.46
C ASP A 37 -2.95 -6.67 7.27
N SER A 38 -4.26 -6.83 7.43
CA SER A 38 -5.23 -5.74 7.40
C SER A 38 -5.94 -5.56 8.74
N TYR A 39 -6.22 -4.31 9.08
CA TYR A 39 -6.97 -3.90 10.25
C TYR A 39 -7.93 -2.78 9.84
N GLN A 40 -9.21 -2.88 10.21
CA GLN A 40 -10.24 -1.88 9.88
C GLN A 40 -10.22 -1.46 8.39
N GLN A 41 -10.14 -2.44 7.48
CA GLN A 41 -10.09 -2.25 6.02
C GLN A 41 -8.85 -1.52 5.49
N LYS A 42 -7.83 -1.28 6.31
CA LYS A 42 -6.55 -0.73 5.89
C LYS A 42 -5.47 -1.78 6.03
N ILE A 43 -4.56 -1.83 5.06
CA ILE A 43 -3.34 -2.62 5.19
C ILE A 43 -2.45 -1.93 6.21
N VAL A 44 -2.04 -2.69 7.23
CA VAL A 44 -1.23 -2.17 8.33
C VAL A 44 0.18 -2.71 8.34
N ARG A 45 0.42 -3.90 7.76
CA ARG A 45 1.75 -4.50 7.73
C ARG A 45 1.86 -5.50 6.57
N VAL A 46 3.05 -5.58 5.98
CA VAL A 46 3.44 -6.62 5.02
C VAL A 46 4.66 -7.36 5.58
N LEU A 47 4.58 -8.69 5.59
CA LEU A 47 5.64 -9.58 6.07
C LEU A 47 6.04 -10.59 4.99
N PRO A 48 7.30 -11.05 4.97
CA PRO A 48 7.68 -12.21 4.17
C PRO A 48 6.96 -13.46 4.69
N LEU A 49 6.60 -14.38 3.79
CA LEU A 49 6.16 -15.71 4.20
C LEU A 49 7.33 -16.68 4.38
N ASP A 50 8.30 -16.60 3.47
CA ASP A 50 9.51 -17.40 3.50
C ASP A 50 10.57 -16.71 4.38
N ASP A 51 11.64 -16.16 3.81
CA ASP A 51 12.77 -15.65 4.59
C ASP A 51 12.83 -14.12 4.66
N TRP A 52 12.78 -13.44 3.52
CA TRP A 52 13.03 -11.99 3.46
C TRP A 52 12.29 -11.32 2.30
N ILE A 53 12.06 -10.03 2.45
CA ILE A 53 11.56 -9.12 1.41
C ILE A 53 12.34 -7.82 1.48
N SER A 54 12.37 -7.08 0.38
CA SER A 54 12.99 -5.75 0.36
C SER A 54 12.16 -4.74 1.16
N ASP A 55 12.80 -3.71 1.72
CA ASP A 55 12.10 -2.63 2.42
C ASP A 55 11.12 -1.87 1.50
N SER A 56 11.44 -1.79 0.21
CA SER A 56 10.56 -1.22 -0.81
C SER A 56 9.21 -1.94 -0.89
N GLN A 57 9.20 -3.28 -0.80
CA GLN A 57 7.97 -4.08 -0.74
C GLN A 57 7.33 -3.99 0.65
N ARG A 58 8.15 -4.05 1.71
CA ARG A 58 7.69 -4.04 3.11
C ARG A 58 6.89 -2.79 3.44
N PHE A 59 7.28 -1.63 2.90
CA PHE A 59 6.65 -0.33 3.19
C PHE A 59 5.82 0.23 2.02
N LEU A 60 5.57 -0.56 0.96
CA LEU A 60 4.77 -0.14 -0.20
C LEU A 60 3.38 0.38 0.20
N PHE A 61 2.74 -0.28 1.18
CA PHE A 61 1.36 -0.01 1.56
C PHE A 61 1.11 1.41 2.10
N LEU A 62 2.16 2.14 2.52
CA LEU A 62 2.05 3.48 3.12
C LEU A 62 1.44 4.52 2.17
N ASN A 63 1.58 4.33 0.86
CA ASN A 63 1.13 5.30 -0.13
C ASN A 63 -0.23 4.97 -0.74
N LEU A 64 -0.81 3.79 -0.45
CA LEU A 64 -2.06 3.34 -1.06
C LEU A 64 -3.24 4.30 -0.85
N ASN A 65 -3.21 5.10 0.23
CA ASN A 65 -4.28 6.04 0.59
C ASN A 65 -4.01 7.50 0.18
N LYS A 66 -2.80 7.85 -0.28
CA LYS A 66 -2.42 9.26 -0.48
C LYS A 66 -2.83 9.82 -1.85
N GLN A 67 -2.80 9.01 -2.90
CA GLN A 67 -3.00 9.44 -4.29
C GLN A 67 -3.91 8.47 -5.07
N THR A 68 -4.93 7.94 -4.41
CA THR A 68 -5.90 7.05 -5.05
C THR A 68 -6.84 7.85 -5.95
N LEU A 69 -6.86 7.53 -7.24
CA LEU A 69 -7.85 8.06 -8.17
C LEU A 69 -9.22 7.46 -7.85
N LYS A 70 -10.09 8.23 -7.19
CA LYS A 70 -11.44 7.78 -6.79
C LYS A 70 -12.47 7.89 -7.91
N PHE A 71 -12.24 8.78 -8.87
CA PHE A 71 -13.16 9.08 -9.95
C PHE A 71 -12.42 9.03 -11.29
N PRO A 72 -13.07 8.54 -12.35
CA PRO A 72 -12.50 8.60 -13.70
C PRO A 72 -12.34 10.06 -14.11
N GLY A 73 -11.15 10.42 -14.63
CA GLY A 73 -10.87 11.76 -15.15
C GLY A 73 -11.16 11.84 -16.64
N LEU A 74 -12.13 12.66 -17.04
CA LEU A 74 -12.33 13.04 -18.44
C LEU A 74 -11.53 14.32 -18.73
N ILE A 75 -10.61 14.24 -19.69
CA ILE A 75 -9.86 15.42 -20.16
C ILE A 75 -10.62 15.98 -21.36
N PHE A 76 -11.30 17.11 -21.16
CA PHE A 76 -11.90 17.87 -22.26
C PHE A 76 -10.83 18.77 -22.90
N LYS A 77 -10.51 18.54 -24.17
CA LYS A 77 -9.83 19.54 -25.00
C LYS A 77 -10.89 20.57 -25.39
N LEU A 78 -10.99 21.67 -24.63
CA LEU A 78 -11.68 22.85 -25.13
C LEU A 78 -10.87 23.34 -26.33
N ASN A 79 -11.45 23.32 -27.53
CA ASN A 79 -10.86 24.02 -28.66
C ASN A 79 -10.76 25.50 -28.26
N THR A 80 -9.52 25.98 -28.10
CA THR A 80 -9.23 27.39 -27.84
C THR A 80 -9.55 28.19 -29.11
N SER A 81 -10.81 28.55 -29.27
CA SER A 81 -11.26 29.57 -30.22
C SER A 81 -12.52 30.26 -29.73
N LYS A 82 -12.51 30.71 -28.47
CA LYS A 82 -13.34 31.85 -28.08
C LYS A 82 -12.46 32.79 -27.26
N VAL A 83 -11.96 33.79 -27.98
CA VAL A 83 -11.61 35.10 -27.43
C VAL A 83 -12.82 35.51 -26.60
N PHE A 84 -12.64 35.56 -25.29
CA PHE A 84 -13.57 36.28 -24.43
C PHE A 84 -13.15 37.75 -24.52
N GLU A 85 -13.96 38.53 -25.25
CA GLU A 85 -14.08 39.98 -25.04
C GLU A 85 -14.61 40.26 -23.63
#